data_AF-A0A3R6NX36-F1
#
_entry.id   AF-A0A3R6NX36-F1
#
_cell.length_a   1.000
_cell.length_b   1.000
_cell.length_c   1.000
_cell.angle_alpha   90.00
_cell.angle_beta   90.00
_cell.angle_gamma   90.00
#
_symmetry.space_group_name_H-M   'P 1'
#
loop_
_entity.id
_entity.type
_entity.pdbx_description
1 polymer ?
#
loop_
_entity_poly.entity_id
_entity_poly.type
_entity_poly.pdbx_seq_one_letter_code
_entity_poly.pdbx_strand_id
1 'polypeptide(L)'
;MDLNIDKVLLWGRKSKHKICKKLIYWFCKHYFCCDIHPTDKISPTVEFAHNGLGVVVNEDAVIGDNVLIQHHVTIGTNGKGVPKIGGGQNWSLCHNFGKYRDW
;
A
#
# COMPACT_ATOMS: atom_id res chain seq x y z
N MET A 1 -11.35 -17.08 -10.39
CA MET A 1 -9.93 -16.82 -10.07
C MET A 1 -9.92 -15.51 -9.32
N ASP A 2 -9.98 -15.55 -8.00
CA ASP A 2 -9.96 -14.32 -7.20
C ASP A 2 -8.57 -13.70 -7.30
N LEU A 3 -8.50 -12.55 -7.97
CA LEU A 3 -7.28 -11.77 -8.07
C LEU A 3 -7.05 -11.13 -6.69
N ASN A 4 -5.95 -11.50 -6.05
CA ASN A 4 -5.52 -10.91 -4.79
C ASN A 4 -4.55 -9.76 -5.09
N ILE A 5 -4.80 -8.59 -4.50
CA ILE A 5 -4.02 -7.37 -4.73
C ILE A 5 -2.56 -7.53 -4.31
N ASP A 6 -2.28 -8.25 -3.23
CA ASP A 6 -0.93 -8.48 -2.70
C ASP A 6 -0.06 -9.15 -3.77
N LYS A 7 -0.59 -10.19 -4.43
CA LYS A 7 0.10 -10.87 -5.54
C LYS A 7 0.35 -9.95 -6.73
N VAL A 8 -0.61 -9.09 -7.08
CA VAL A 8 -0.48 -8.14 -8.19
C VAL A 8 0.58 -7.08 -7.88
N LEU A 9 0.60 -6.55 -6.65
CA LEU A 9 1.60 -5.58 -6.20
C LEU A 9 3.00 -6.19 -6.14
N LEU A 10 3.13 -7.42 -5.62
CA LEU A 10 4.40 -8.17 -5.62
C LEU A 10 4.93 -8.39 -7.04
N TRP A 11 4.04 -8.71 -7.98
CA TRP A 11 4.42 -8.86 -9.38
C TRP A 11 4.86 -7.51 -9.99
N GLY A 12 4.13 -6.43 -9.72
CA GLY A 12 4.50 -5.09 -10.17
C GLY A 12 5.82 -4.59 -9.61
N ARG A 13 6.16 -4.96 -8.39
CA ARG A 13 7.46 -4.67 -7.77
C ARG A 13 8.62 -5.31 -8.53
N LYS A 14 8.47 -6.57 -8.97
CA LYS A 14 9.51 -7.31 -9.73
C LYS A 14 9.74 -6.76 -11.14
N SER A 15 8.79 -5.99 -11.68
CA SER A 15 8.92 -5.43 -13.03
C SER A 15 9.94 -4.29 -13.07
N LYS A 16 10.94 -4.41 -13.94
CA LYS A 16 12.00 -3.39 -14.11
C LYS A 16 11.57 -2.21 -15.00
N HIS A 17 10.51 -2.36 -15.79
CA HIS A 17 10.10 -1.36 -16.77
C HIS A 17 9.07 -0.38 -16.17
N LYS A 18 9.35 0.93 -16.25
CA LYS A 18 8.49 2.00 -15.74
C LYS A 18 7.06 1.97 -16.31
N ILE A 19 6.92 1.57 -17.57
CA ILE A 19 5.61 1.45 -18.25
C ILE A 19 4.76 0.35 -17.61
N CYS A 20 5.36 -0.81 -17.34
CA CYS A 20 4.65 -1.91 -16.69
C CYS A 20 4.17 -1.52 -15.28
N LYS A 21 5.00 -0.82 -14.50
CA LYS A 21 4.58 -0.31 -13.17
C LYS A 21 3.37 0.62 -13.26
N LYS A 22 3.36 1.53 -14.25
CA LYS A 22 2.20 2.42 -14.50
C LYS A 22 0.96 1.66 -14.94
N LEU A 23 1.10 0.67 -15.81
CA LEU A 23 -0.03 -0.16 -16.25
C LEU A 23 -0.63 -0.97 -15.09
N ILE A 24 0.22 -1.55 -14.24
CA ILE A 24 -0.22 -2.31 -13.06
C ILE A 24 -0.90 -1.38 -12.06
N TYR A 25 -0.32 -0.22 -11.80
CA TYR A 25 -0.94 0.81 -10.97
C TYR A 25 -2.31 1.23 -11.51
N TRP A 26 -2.40 1.50 -12.81
CA TRP A 26 -3.66 1.85 -13.48
C TRP A 26 -4.68 0.72 -13.36
N PHE A 27 -4.25 -0.54 -13.55
CA PHE A 27 -5.10 -1.71 -13.38
C PHE A 27 -5.61 -1.84 -11.94
N CYS A 28 -4.73 -1.70 -10.95
CA CYS A 28 -5.13 -1.75 -9.55
C CYS A 28 -6.14 -0.65 -9.19
N LYS A 29 -5.92 0.56 -9.72
CA LYS A 29 -6.81 1.69 -9.50
C LYS A 29 -8.21 1.47 -10.06
N HIS A 30 -8.34 0.83 -11.21
CA HIS A 30 -9.63 0.61 -11.87
C HIS A 30 -10.32 -0.68 -11.43
N TYR A 31 -9.55 -1.73 -11.10
CA TYR A 31 -10.10 -3.04 -10.77
C TYR A 31 -10.33 -3.22 -9.25
N PHE A 32 -9.40 -2.76 -8.42
CA PHE A 32 -9.49 -2.86 -6.95
C PHE A 32 -9.97 -1.58 -6.27
N CYS A 33 -10.17 -0.49 -7.04
CA CYS A 33 -10.52 0.83 -6.51
C CYS A 33 -9.56 1.30 -5.40
N CYS A 34 -8.26 1.04 -5.57
CA CYS A 34 -7.21 1.40 -4.62
C CYS A 34 -6.11 2.24 -5.29
N ASP A 35 -5.46 3.12 -4.54
CA ASP A 35 -4.36 3.94 -5.02
C ASP A 35 -3.06 3.54 -4.29
N ILE A 36 -2.47 2.41 -4.71
CA ILE A 36 -1.28 1.84 -4.07
C ILE A 36 -0.16 1.73 -5.11
N HIS A 37 0.96 2.39 -4.85
CA HIS A 37 2.12 2.35 -5.73
C HIS A 37 2.94 1.07 -5.47
N PRO A 38 3.29 0.28 -6.52
CA PRO A 38 4.14 -0.90 -6.37
C PRO A 38 5.60 -0.47 -6.13
N THR A 39 5.92 -0.16 -4.86
CA THR A 39 7.21 0.34 -4.40
C THR A 39 7.89 -0.64 -3.45
N ASP A 40 9.21 -0.52 -3.30
CA ASP A 40 9.99 -1.34 -2.37
C ASP A 40 9.82 -0.94 -0.89
N LYS A 41 9.15 0.20 -0.64
CA LYS A 41 8.90 0.76 0.69
C LYS A 41 7.75 0.09 1.45
N ILE A 42 6.99 -0.78 0.80
CA ILE A 42 5.93 -1.60 1.41
C ILE A 42 6.49 -3.01 1.58
N SER A 43 6.47 -3.53 2.80
CA SER A 43 6.89 -4.90 3.07
C SER A 43 6.03 -5.92 2.31
N PRO A 44 6.62 -7.02 1.78
CA PRO A 44 5.86 -8.10 1.13
C PRO A 44 4.96 -8.88 2.08
N THR A 45 5.09 -8.68 3.40
CA THR A 45 4.26 -9.31 4.44
C THR A 45 3.05 -8.45 4.83
N VAL A 46 2.86 -7.30 4.18
CA VAL A 46 1.66 -6.47 4.37
C VAL A 46 0.48 -7.16 3.72
N GLU A 47 -0.62 -7.26 4.47
CA GLU A 47 -1.88 -7.82 4.00
C GLU A 47 -2.89 -6.69 3.80
N PHE A 48 -3.58 -6.69 2.66
CA PHE A 48 -4.67 -5.75 2.38
C PHE A 48 -6.02 -6.45 2.51
N ALA A 49 -6.78 -6.09 3.55
CA ALA A 49 -8.12 -6.61 3.73
C ALA A 49 -9.04 -6.18 2.58
N HIS A 50 -10.01 -7.03 2.23
CA HIS A 50 -10.97 -6.76 1.16
C HIS A 50 -10.32 -6.34 -0.18
N ASN A 51 -9.15 -6.92 -0.51
CA ASN A 51 -8.35 -6.57 -1.69
C ASN A 51 -7.97 -5.08 -1.77
N GLY A 52 -7.82 -4.40 -0.63
CA GLY A 52 -7.39 -3.01 -0.58
C GLY A 52 -8.45 -2.02 -1.04
N LEU A 53 -9.74 -2.38 -1.00
CA LEU A 53 -10.84 -1.52 -1.43
C LEU A 53 -10.78 -0.13 -0.79
N GLY A 54 -10.65 0.91 -1.62
CA GLY A 54 -10.60 2.30 -1.17
C GLY A 54 -9.32 2.69 -0.42
N VAL A 55 -8.31 1.84 -0.40
CA VAL A 55 -7.02 2.13 0.24
C VAL A 55 -6.19 3.06 -0.63
N VAL A 56 -5.59 4.07 -0.01
CA VAL A 56 -4.70 5.04 -0.67
C VAL A 56 -3.36 5.05 0.07
N VAL A 57 -2.27 4.75 -0.63
CA VAL A 57 -0.91 4.74 -0.07
C VAL A 57 0.00 5.59 -0.95
N ASN A 58 0.55 6.62 -0.34
CA ASN A 58 1.52 7.50 -0.98
C ASN A 58 2.80 6.73 -1.37
N GLU A 59 3.43 7.10 -2.49
CA GLU A 59 4.65 6.43 -3.00
C GLU A 59 5.88 6.53 -2.09
N ASP A 60 5.88 7.49 -1.17
CA ASP A 60 6.92 7.71 -0.16
C ASP A 60 6.61 7.10 1.20
N ALA A 61 5.43 6.51 1.38
CA ALA A 61 5.08 5.85 2.62
C ALA A 61 5.95 4.61 2.83
N VAL A 62 6.42 4.42 4.05
CA VAL A 62 7.18 3.23 4.45
C VAL A 62 6.29 2.40 5.37
N ILE A 63 6.06 1.14 5.00
CA ILE A 63 5.23 0.21 5.77
C ILE A 63 6.08 -1.03 6.09
N GLY A 64 6.30 -1.24 7.38
CA GLY A 64 7.07 -2.37 7.90
C GLY A 64 6.34 -3.70 7.80
N ASP A 65 6.99 -4.74 8.33
CA ASP A 65 6.51 -6.12 8.26
C ASP A 65 5.29 -6.41 9.13
N ASN A 66 4.45 -7.36 8.70
CA ASN A 66 3.28 -7.90 9.40
C ASN A 66 2.24 -6.84 9.78
N VAL A 67 1.91 -5.97 8.82
CA VAL A 67 0.87 -4.95 8.94
C VAL A 67 -0.35 -5.37 8.12
N LEU A 68 -1.53 -5.33 8.74
CA LEU A 68 -2.82 -5.52 8.08
C LEU A 68 -3.47 -4.15 7.82
N ILE A 69 -3.78 -3.84 6.56
CA ILE A 69 -4.43 -2.58 6.17
C ILE A 69 -5.90 -2.84 5.85
N GLN A 70 -6.80 -2.18 6.57
CA GLN A 70 -8.24 -2.29 6.36
C GLN A 70 -8.72 -1.48 5.15
N HIS A 71 -9.96 -1.74 4.72
CA HIS A 71 -10.60 -0.99 3.65
C HIS A 71 -10.68 0.52 3.98
N HIS A 72 -10.60 1.36 2.96
CA HIS A 72 -10.74 2.82 3.06
C HIS A 72 -9.65 3.55 3.88
N VAL A 73 -8.52 2.89 4.17
CA VAL A 73 -7.37 3.51 4.84
C VAL A 73 -6.59 4.39 3.86
N THR A 74 -6.31 5.62 4.28
CA THR A 74 -5.46 6.57 3.55
C THR A 74 -4.17 6.84 4.33
N ILE A 75 -3.03 6.57 3.71
CA ILE A 75 -1.68 6.91 4.16
C ILE A 75 -1.15 7.98 3.19
N GLY A 76 -1.46 9.23 3.51
CA GLY A 76 -1.16 10.39 2.68
C GLY A 76 -0.03 11.26 3.23
N THR A 77 0.43 12.21 2.41
CA THR A 77 1.30 13.30 2.86
C THR A 77 0.46 14.44 3.44
N ASN A 78 0.99 15.14 4.44
CA ASN A 78 0.42 16.39 4.95
C ASN A 78 1.25 17.64 4.57
N GLY A 79 2.13 17.50 3.58
CA GLY A 79 3.05 18.56 3.14
C GLY A 79 4.31 18.70 4.01
N LYS A 80 4.36 18.10 5.20
CA LYS A 80 5.58 18.01 6.04
C LYS A 80 6.31 16.67 5.86
N GLY A 81 5.71 15.76 5.10
CA GLY A 81 6.26 14.46 4.69
C GLY A 81 5.24 13.34 4.89
N VAL A 82 5.73 12.10 4.88
CA VAL A 82 4.89 10.91 4.71
C VAL A 82 5.02 9.96 5.90
N PRO A 83 3.91 9.38 6.41
CA PRO A 83 3.96 8.46 7.53
C PRO A 83 4.88 7.26 7.29
N LYS A 84 5.62 6.90 8.33
CA LYS A 84 6.37 5.65 8.43
C LYS A 84 5.68 4.76 9.47
N ILE A 85 5.20 3.61 9.04
CA ILE A 85 4.52 2.65 9.89
C ILE A 85 5.53 1.57 10.24
N GLY A 86 5.94 1.52 11.52
CA GLY A 86 6.76 0.44 12.04
C GLY A 86 6.03 -0.91 12.01
N GLY A 87 6.76 -1.98 11.72
CA GLY A 87 6.26 -3.36 11.74
C GLY A 87 6.75 -4.14 12.98
N GLY A 88 6.18 -5.33 13.20
CA GLY A 88 6.71 -6.28 14.21
C GLY A 88 5.70 -6.91 15.17
N GLN A 89 4.47 -6.41 15.23
CA GLN A 89 3.38 -6.98 16.05
C GLN A 89 2.11 -6.86 15.22
N ASN A 90 1.39 -7.95 14.89
CA ASN A 90 0.17 -7.99 14.06
C ASN A 90 -0.66 -6.68 14.09
N TRP A 91 -0.30 -5.69 13.27
CA TRP A 91 -0.79 -4.33 13.44
C TRP A 91 -1.91 -4.13 12.44
N SER A 92 -3.14 -3.96 12.92
CA SER A 92 -4.26 -3.62 12.04
C SER A 92 -4.40 -2.10 11.96
N LEU A 93 -4.19 -1.54 10.77
CA LEU A 93 -4.54 -0.16 10.47
C LEU A 93 -6.02 -0.08 10.09
N CYS A 94 -6.81 0.54 10.96
CA CYS A 94 -8.24 0.83 10.75
C CYS A 94 -8.54 2.33 10.55
N HIS A 95 -7.55 3.20 10.70
CA HIS A 95 -7.71 4.67 10.67
C HIS A 95 -6.86 5.31 9.58
N ASN A 96 -7.29 6.49 9.10
CA ASN A 96 -6.54 7.30 8.13
C ASN A 96 -5.36 8.01 8.81
N PHE A 97 -4.16 7.86 8.26
CA PHE A 97 -2.94 8.49 8.77
C PHE A 97 -2.53 9.67 7.88
N GLY A 98 -2.71 10.87 8.44
CA GLY A 98 -2.19 12.13 7.88
C GLY A 98 -1.21 12.84 8.82
N LYS A 99 -0.80 12.20 9.93
CA LYS A 99 0.19 12.75 10.87
C LYS A 99 1.36 11.79 10.98
N TYR A 100 2.58 12.33 10.86
CA TYR A 100 3.80 11.67 11.31
C TYR A 100 3.58 11.17 12.73
N ARG A 101 3.79 9.88 12.95
CA ARG A 101 4.03 9.35 14.27
C ARG A 101 5.43 8.78 14.19
N ASP A 102 6.38 9.59 14.64
CA ASP A 102 7.73 9.15 14.88
C ASP A 102 7.65 8.07 15.96
N TRP A 103 8.23 6.91 15.67
CA TRP A 103 8.55 5.90 16.67
C TRP A 103 9.98 6.16 17.11
#